data_AF-A0A7S3QGS7-F1
#
_entry.id   AF-A0A7S3QGS7-F1
#
_cell.length_a   1.000
_cell.length_b   1.000
_cell.length_c   1.000
_cell.angle_alpha   90.00
_cell.angle_beta   90.00
_cell.angle_gamma   90.00
#
_symmetry.space_group_name_H-M   'P 1'
#
loop_
_entity.id
_entity.type
_entity.pdbx_description
1 polymer ?
#
loop_
_entity_poly.entity_id
_entity_poly.type
_entity_poly.pdbx_seq_one_letter_code
_entity_poly.pdbx_strand_id
1 'polypeptide(L)'
;FHKVGGTTACKKAFDKFDVDTAMNIIRRCIPPSDNHPILHHVIRHAPDLEDDIGQYYPDAAFLRDTNGHTLSQVKFYMNLRRGKKTFKKDCSFFLVTSDNQVNTFHPGTGLYPFMLAAVGNKSDLAAVYYLLSRNPKLVGVGGNKDNDGAGSSRKRQREDID
;
A
#
# COMPACT_ATOMS: atom_id res chain seq x y z
N PHE A 1 5.08 -13.00 -12.17
CA PHE A 1 4.90 -12.41 -13.52
C PHE A 1 6.22 -11.88 -14.06
N HIS A 2 7.04 -12.74 -14.66
CA HIS A 2 8.26 -12.31 -15.34
C HIS A 2 7.91 -11.73 -16.73
N LYS A 3 8.64 -10.71 -17.17
CA LYS A 3 8.46 -10.10 -18.50
C LYS A 3 9.56 -10.59 -19.43
N VAL A 4 9.18 -11.13 -20.59
CA VAL A 4 10.12 -11.54 -21.65
C VAL A 4 9.83 -10.71 -22.88
N GLY A 5 10.78 -9.84 -23.25
CA GLY A 5 10.59 -8.87 -24.34
C GLY A 5 9.57 -7.78 -24.01
N GLY A 6 9.52 -7.31 -22.75
CA GLY A 6 8.60 -6.25 -22.31
C GLY A 6 7.18 -6.70 -21.94
N THR A 7 6.78 -7.91 -22.35
CA THR A 7 5.43 -8.44 -22.14
C THR A 7 5.43 -9.61 -21.16
N THR A 8 4.38 -9.74 -20.35
CA THR A 8 4.21 -10.87 -19.43
C THR A 8 3.72 -12.11 -20.19
N ALA A 9 4.05 -13.31 -19.70
CA ALA A 9 3.50 -14.55 -20.24
C ALA A 9 1.95 -14.54 -20.22
N CYS A 10 1.36 -13.94 -19.19
CA CYS A 10 -0.08 -13.76 -19.06
C CYS A 10 -0.67 -12.95 -20.22
N LYS A 11 -0.06 -11.81 -20.55
CA LYS A 11 -0.52 -10.96 -21.65
C LYS A 11 -0.37 -11.67 -23.01
N LYS A 12 0.74 -12.38 -23.24
CA LYS A 12 0.88 -13.22 -24.45
C LYS A 12 -0.19 -14.32 -24.55
N ALA A 13 -0.62 -14.87 -23.41
CA ALA A 13 -1.70 -15.85 -23.39
C ALA A 13 -3.05 -15.20 -23.73
N PHE A 14 -3.33 -14.01 -23.20
CA PHE A 14 -4.54 -13.24 -23.52
C PHE A 14 -4.59 -12.88 -25.01
N ASP A 15 -3.47 -12.45 -25.58
CA ASP A 15 -3.37 -12.13 -27.01
C ASP A 15 -3.59 -13.36 -27.91
N LYS A 16 -3.22 -14.56 -27.45
CA LYS A 16 -3.29 -15.80 -28.23
C LYS A 16 -4.61 -16.53 -28.11
N PHE A 17 -5.20 -16.56 -26.91
CA PHE A 17 -6.32 -17.42 -26.57
C PHE A 17 -7.55 -16.66 -26.10
N ASP A 18 -7.61 -15.32 -26.20
CA ASP A 18 -8.58 -14.48 -25.48
C ASP A 18 -8.45 -14.54 -23.95
N VAL A 19 -9.07 -13.56 -23.26
CA VAL A 19 -8.94 -13.40 -21.80
C VAL A 19 -9.66 -14.54 -21.07
N ASP A 20 -10.87 -14.91 -21.48
CA ASP A 20 -11.69 -15.91 -20.78
C ASP A 20 -11.05 -17.30 -20.85
N THR A 21 -10.61 -17.72 -22.03
CA THR A 21 -9.98 -19.03 -22.21
C THR A 21 -8.65 -19.11 -21.47
N ALA A 22 -7.81 -18.06 -21.57
CA ALA A 22 -6.55 -18.02 -20.85
C ALA A 22 -6.76 -18.04 -19.33
N MET A 23 -7.75 -17.30 -18.82
CA MET A 23 -8.07 -17.27 -17.39
C MET A 23 -8.66 -18.59 -16.89
N ASN A 24 -9.46 -19.29 -17.71
CA ASN A 24 -9.91 -20.65 -17.41
C ASN A 24 -8.73 -21.62 -17.21
N ILE A 25 -7.68 -21.51 -18.04
CA ILE A 25 -6.46 -22.32 -17.86
C ILE A 25 -5.73 -21.90 -16.58
N ILE A 26 -5.53 -20.60 -16.35
CA ILE A 26 -4.83 -20.10 -15.17
C ILE A 26 -5.53 -20.53 -13.88
N ARG A 27 -6.87 -20.49 -13.82
CA ARG A 27 -7.66 -20.92 -12.64
C ARG A 27 -7.53 -22.41 -12.32
N ARG A 28 -7.18 -23.25 -13.31
CA ARG A 28 -6.87 -24.67 -13.06
C ARG A 28 -5.50 -24.86 -12.41
N CYS A 29 -4.58 -23.92 -12.62
CA CYS A 29 -3.24 -23.94 -12.03
C CYS A 29 -3.16 -23.17 -10.71
N ILE A 30 -3.96 -22.11 -10.56
CA ILE A 30 -4.08 -21.29 -9.36
C ILE A 30 -5.57 -21.22 -9.03
N PRO A 31 -6.14 -22.25 -8.37
CA PRO A 31 -7.51 -22.21 -7.91
C PRO A 31 -7.79 -20.96 -7.05
N PRO A 32 -8.94 -20.29 -7.19
CA PRO A 32 -9.32 -19.18 -6.32
C PRO A 32 -9.35 -19.54 -4.82
N SER A 33 -9.53 -20.82 -4.50
CA SER A 33 -9.52 -21.36 -3.14
C SER A 33 -8.15 -21.38 -2.47
N ASP A 34 -7.05 -21.24 -3.21
CA ASP A 34 -5.72 -21.59 -2.71
C ASP A 34 -5.08 -20.52 -1.80
N ASN A 35 -5.86 -19.56 -1.31
CA ASN A 35 -5.38 -18.43 -0.50
C ASN A 35 -4.13 -17.75 -1.09
N HIS A 36 -3.96 -17.84 -2.41
CA HIS A 36 -2.81 -17.29 -3.08
C HIS A 36 -3.03 -15.78 -3.30
N PRO A 37 -2.11 -14.90 -2.88
CA PRO A 37 -2.28 -13.45 -3.00
C PRO A 37 -2.00 -12.97 -4.45
N ILE A 38 -2.64 -13.58 -5.45
CA ILE A 38 -2.39 -13.36 -6.88
C ILE A 38 -2.48 -11.88 -7.25
N LEU A 39 -3.49 -11.16 -6.73
CA LEU A 39 -3.67 -9.74 -7.04
C LEU A 39 -2.53 -8.88 -6.49
N HIS A 40 -1.92 -9.24 -5.36
CA HIS A 40 -0.75 -8.54 -4.83
C HIS A 40 0.44 -8.68 -5.79
N HIS A 41 0.63 -9.85 -6.39
CA HIS A 41 1.65 -10.08 -7.41
C HIS A 41 1.34 -9.33 -8.71
N VAL A 42 0.08 -9.29 -9.14
CA VAL A 42 -0.36 -8.53 -10.32
C VAL A 42 -0.04 -7.05 -10.15
N ILE A 43 -0.45 -6.42 -9.05
CA ILE A 43 -0.19 -4.99 -8.80
C ILE A 43 1.31 -4.67 -8.84
N ARG A 44 2.17 -5.56 -8.30
CA ARG A 44 3.63 -5.38 -8.28
C ARG A 44 4.29 -5.46 -9.64
N HIS A 45 3.85 -6.39 -10.48
CA HIS A 45 4.62 -6.78 -11.66
C HIS A 45 3.90 -6.49 -12.99
N ALA A 46 2.57 -6.44 -12.97
CA ALA A 46 1.70 -6.29 -14.14
C ALA A 46 0.42 -5.51 -13.77
N PRO A 47 0.53 -4.27 -13.26
CA PRO A 47 -0.63 -3.50 -12.78
C PRO A 47 -1.67 -3.24 -13.87
N ASP A 48 -1.25 -3.22 -15.13
CA ASP A 48 -2.15 -3.01 -16.26
C ASP A 48 -3.07 -4.22 -16.53
N LEU A 49 -2.86 -5.34 -15.82
CA LEU A 49 -3.73 -6.53 -15.85
C LEU A 49 -4.59 -6.66 -14.58
N GLU A 50 -4.62 -5.63 -13.74
CA GLU A 50 -5.33 -5.70 -12.46
C GLU A 50 -6.81 -5.97 -12.64
N ASP A 51 -7.47 -5.23 -13.54
CA ASP A 51 -8.91 -5.38 -13.79
C ASP A 51 -9.21 -6.73 -14.47
N ASP A 52 -8.41 -7.10 -15.48
CA ASP A 52 -8.54 -8.36 -16.22
C ASP A 52 -8.46 -9.58 -15.31
N ILE A 53 -7.53 -9.58 -14.34
CA ILE A 53 -7.33 -10.70 -13.42
C ILE A 53 -8.27 -10.59 -12.20
N GLY A 54 -8.54 -9.37 -11.74
CA GLY A 54 -9.34 -9.05 -10.56
C GLY A 54 -10.72 -9.68 -10.59
N GLN A 55 -11.40 -9.62 -11.74
CA GLN A 55 -12.74 -10.19 -11.91
C GLN A 55 -12.80 -11.72 -11.71
N TYR A 56 -11.69 -12.44 -11.91
CA TYR A 56 -11.64 -13.89 -11.72
C TYR A 56 -11.16 -14.32 -10.32
N TYR A 57 -10.61 -13.39 -9.53
CA TYR A 57 -10.10 -13.62 -8.18
C TYR A 57 -10.58 -12.55 -7.18
N PRO A 58 -11.90 -12.33 -7.03
CA PRO A 58 -12.41 -11.28 -6.14
C PRO A 58 -11.97 -11.48 -4.68
N ASP A 59 -11.95 -12.73 -4.21
CA ASP A 59 -11.59 -13.06 -2.83
C ASP A 59 -10.13 -12.76 -2.50
N ALA A 60 -9.25 -12.79 -3.52
CA ALA A 60 -7.84 -12.46 -3.34
C ALA A 60 -7.62 -10.98 -2.95
N ALA A 61 -8.64 -10.14 -3.05
CA ALA A 61 -8.59 -8.75 -2.57
C ALA A 61 -8.57 -8.64 -1.04
N PHE A 62 -9.09 -9.65 -0.33
CA PHE A 62 -9.15 -9.68 1.13
C PHE A 62 -7.97 -10.43 1.77
N LEU A 63 -7.19 -11.13 0.95
CA LEU A 63 -5.99 -11.83 1.41
C LEU A 63 -4.90 -10.83 1.82
N ARG A 64 -3.98 -11.32 2.66
CA ARG A 64 -2.70 -10.66 2.90
C ARG A 64 -1.61 -11.39 2.13
N ASP A 65 -0.60 -10.65 1.68
CA ASP A 65 0.56 -11.28 1.07
C ASP A 65 1.49 -11.93 2.11
N THR A 66 2.58 -12.57 1.65
CA THR A 66 3.56 -13.25 2.52
C THR A 66 4.22 -12.34 3.55
N ASN A 67 4.15 -11.03 3.37
CA ASN A 67 4.70 -10.03 4.29
C ASN A 67 3.60 -9.33 5.11
N GLY A 68 2.36 -9.84 5.06
CA GLY A 68 1.22 -9.31 5.82
C GLY A 68 0.55 -8.07 5.21
N HIS A 69 0.93 -7.63 4.01
CA HIS A 69 0.32 -6.45 3.37
C HIS A 69 -1.09 -6.77 2.92
N THR A 70 -2.01 -5.82 3.12
CA THR A 70 -3.30 -5.83 2.42
C THR A 70 -3.14 -5.40 0.97
N LEU A 71 -4.12 -5.72 0.12
CA LEU A 71 -4.11 -5.30 -1.28
C LEU A 71 -3.97 -3.79 -1.42
N SER A 72 -4.72 -3.03 -0.61
CA SER A 72 -4.68 -1.56 -0.61
C SER A 72 -3.30 -1.01 -0.22
N GLN A 73 -2.62 -1.62 0.76
CA GLN A 73 -1.26 -1.20 1.12
C GLN A 73 -0.27 -1.41 -0.03
N VAL A 74 -0.35 -2.55 -0.72
CA VAL A 74 0.48 -2.83 -1.90
C VAL A 74 0.17 -1.85 -3.03
N LYS A 75 -1.11 -1.61 -3.33
CA LYS A 75 -1.52 -0.60 -4.32
C LYS A 75 -0.95 0.77 -3.99
N PHE A 76 -1.12 1.19 -2.74
CA PHE A 76 -0.69 2.50 -2.30
C PHE A 76 0.83 2.68 -2.46
N TYR A 77 1.60 1.74 -1.91
CA TYR A 77 3.05 1.74 -2.02
C TYR A 77 3.55 1.67 -3.48
N MET A 78 2.93 0.83 -4.32
CA MET A 78 3.32 0.70 -5.73
C MET A 78 3.01 1.98 -6.53
N ASN A 79 1.90 2.67 -6.22
CA ASN A 79 1.55 3.94 -6.85
C ASN A 79 2.56 5.04 -6.51
N LEU A 80 2.96 5.14 -5.25
CA LEU A 80 3.98 6.08 -4.80
C LEU A 80 5.36 5.74 -5.39
N ARG A 81 5.81 4.49 -5.27
CA ARG A 81 7.12 4.05 -5.77
C ARG A 81 7.31 4.27 -7.26
N ARG A 82 6.25 4.07 -8.06
CA ARG A 82 6.28 4.30 -9.51
C ARG A 82 6.20 5.77 -9.89
N GLY A 83 5.86 6.67 -8.96
CA GLY A 83 5.69 8.09 -9.22
C GLY A 83 4.61 8.42 -10.25
N LYS A 84 3.68 7.47 -10.52
CA LYS A 84 2.56 7.65 -11.46
C LYS A 84 1.45 8.51 -10.84
N LYS A 85 1.31 8.49 -9.52
CA LYS A 85 0.28 9.17 -8.76
C LYS A 85 0.94 10.22 -7.87
N THR A 86 0.65 11.49 -8.13
CA THR A 86 1.00 12.61 -7.25
C THR A 86 -0.28 13.34 -6.88
N PHE A 87 -0.35 14.01 -5.74
CA PHE A 87 -1.51 14.73 -5.24
C PHE A 87 -2.04 15.72 -6.27
N LYS A 88 -1.14 16.44 -6.95
CA LYS A 88 -1.50 17.39 -8.02
C LYS A 88 -2.17 16.71 -9.22
N LYS A 89 -1.77 15.49 -9.58
CA LYS A 89 -2.25 14.78 -10.78
C LYS A 89 -3.44 13.86 -10.48
N ASP A 90 -3.52 13.37 -9.25
CA ASP A 90 -4.50 12.39 -8.80
C ASP A 90 -4.75 12.58 -7.30
N CYS A 91 -5.43 13.68 -6.97
CA CYS A 91 -5.80 13.95 -5.58
C CYS A 91 -6.82 12.93 -5.07
N SER A 92 -7.71 12.41 -5.94
CA SER A 92 -8.76 11.47 -5.57
C SER A 92 -8.18 10.21 -4.95
N PHE A 93 -7.05 9.69 -5.45
CA PHE A 93 -6.33 8.58 -4.83
C PHE A 93 -6.03 8.81 -3.33
N PHE A 94 -5.62 10.02 -2.95
CA PHE A 94 -5.35 10.36 -1.55
C PHE A 94 -6.64 10.63 -0.76
N LEU A 95 -7.63 11.27 -1.38
CA LEU A 95 -8.92 11.58 -0.75
C LEU A 95 -9.70 10.33 -0.38
N VAL A 96 -9.71 9.30 -1.24
CA VAL A 96 -10.45 8.04 -0.99
C VAL A 96 -9.70 7.06 -0.09
N THR A 97 -8.45 7.35 0.27
CA THR A 97 -7.70 6.54 1.24
C THR A 97 -8.41 6.65 2.61
N SER A 98 -8.68 5.54 3.28
CA SER A 98 -9.37 5.57 4.59
C SER A 98 -8.43 5.97 5.72
N ASP A 99 -8.96 6.50 6.84
CA ASP A 99 -8.11 6.85 7.99
C ASP A 99 -7.36 5.64 8.54
N ASN A 100 -7.97 4.45 8.52
CA ASN A 100 -7.28 3.22 8.91
C ASN A 100 -6.05 2.95 8.03
N GLN A 101 -6.17 3.16 6.71
CA GLN A 101 -5.04 3.03 5.80
C GLN A 101 -3.96 4.09 6.06
N VAL A 102 -4.35 5.35 6.30
CA VAL A 102 -3.43 6.44 6.65
C VAL A 102 -2.67 6.15 7.95
N ASN A 103 -3.34 5.52 8.92
CA ASN A 103 -2.82 5.25 10.26
C ASN A 103 -2.10 3.90 10.39
N THR A 104 -1.95 3.14 9.32
CA THR A 104 -1.29 1.83 9.36
C THR A 104 0.09 1.91 8.72
N PHE A 105 1.12 1.45 9.44
CA PHE A 105 2.46 1.29 8.87
C PHE A 105 2.44 0.30 7.71
N HIS A 106 3.28 0.54 6.72
CA HIS A 106 3.54 -0.42 5.66
C HIS A 106 4.51 -1.50 6.17
N PRO A 107 4.09 -2.79 6.29
CA PRO A 107 4.90 -3.86 6.88
C PRO A 107 6.32 -4.00 6.31
N GLY A 108 6.50 -3.85 5.00
CA GLY A 108 7.81 -4.03 4.36
C GLY A 108 8.77 -2.85 4.50
N THR A 109 8.32 -1.68 4.95
CA THR A 109 9.18 -0.48 5.07
C THR A 109 9.18 0.10 6.48
N GLY A 110 8.23 -0.26 7.32
CA GLY A 110 8.05 0.36 8.64
C GLY A 110 7.64 1.83 8.58
N LEU A 111 7.20 2.33 7.41
CA LEU A 111 6.87 3.73 7.19
C LEU A 111 5.36 3.94 7.12
N TYR A 112 4.90 5.07 7.65
CA TYR A 112 3.55 5.54 7.42
C TYR A 112 3.36 6.03 5.97
N PRO A 113 2.12 6.07 5.46
CA PRO A 113 1.79 6.60 4.14
C PRO A 113 2.38 7.99 3.83
N PHE A 114 2.36 8.93 4.79
CA PHE A 114 2.95 10.26 4.57
C PHE A 114 4.47 10.20 4.44
N MET A 115 5.14 9.32 5.20
CA MET A 115 6.59 9.11 5.08
C MET A 115 6.94 8.47 3.74
N LEU A 116 6.13 7.51 3.28
CA LEU A 116 6.29 6.92 1.95
C LEU A 116 6.16 7.96 0.83
N ALA A 117 5.22 8.91 0.97
CA ALA A 117 5.06 10.02 0.02
C ALA A 117 6.25 10.99 0.03
N ALA A 118 6.95 11.13 1.16
CA ALA A 118 8.14 11.95 1.28
C ALA A 118 9.42 11.27 0.73
N VAL A 119 9.60 9.97 0.96
CA VAL A 119 10.81 9.21 0.60
C VAL A 119 10.88 8.83 -0.88
N GLY A 120 9.75 8.84 -1.59
CA GLY A 120 9.72 8.48 -3.01
C GLY A 120 10.62 9.35 -3.90
N ASN A 121 10.99 8.82 -5.07
CA ASN A 121 11.83 9.53 -6.07
C ASN A 121 11.29 10.92 -6.47
N LYS A 122 9.99 11.16 -6.26
CA LYS A 122 9.35 12.47 -6.36
C LYS A 122 8.60 12.72 -5.06
N SER A 123 9.29 13.35 -4.10
CA SER A 123 8.66 13.77 -2.86
C SER A 123 7.44 14.63 -3.17
N ASP A 124 6.29 14.22 -2.65
CA ASP A 124 5.02 14.88 -2.88
C ASP A 124 4.57 15.62 -1.62
N LEU A 125 5.09 16.82 -1.43
CA LEU A 125 4.83 17.62 -0.23
C LEU A 125 3.32 17.89 -0.01
N ALA A 126 2.54 17.99 -1.09
CA ALA A 126 1.10 18.18 -0.99
C ALA A 126 0.41 16.91 -0.46
N ALA A 127 0.79 15.73 -0.95
CA ALA A 127 0.34 14.46 -0.39
C ALA A 127 0.79 14.29 1.06
N VAL A 128 2.04 14.64 1.39
CA VAL A 128 2.59 14.55 2.75
C VAL A 128 1.76 15.42 3.70
N TYR A 129 1.55 16.68 3.35
CA TYR A 129 0.76 17.61 4.16
C TYR A 129 -0.68 17.11 4.33
N TYR A 130 -1.32 16.67 3.25
CA TYR A 130 -2.68 16.14 3.32
C TYR A 130 -2.77 14.90 4.23
N LEU A 131 -1.92 13.89 4.03
CA LEU A 131 -1.91 12.67 4.83
C LEU A 131 -1.60 12.93 6.31
N LEU A 132 -0.68 13.85 6.59
CA LEU A 132 -0.37 14.28 7.98
C LEU A 132 -1.53 15.05 8.61
N SER A 133 -2.18 15.93 7.85
CA SER A 133 -3.29 16.75 8.37
C SER A 133 -4.48 15.90 8.84
N ARG A 134 -4.65 14.70 8.27
CA ARG A 134 -5.69 13.74 8.69
C ARG A 134 -5.42 13.10 10.05
N ASN A 135 -4.16 12.95 10.44
CA ASN A 135 -3.81 12.52 11.78
C ASN A 135 -2.46 13.11 12.22
N PRO A 136 -2.45 14.33 12.78
CA PRO A 136 -1.22 15.01 13.18
C PRO A 136 -0.46 14.27 14.30
N LYS A 137 -1.12 13.37 15.05
CA LYS A 137 -0.51 12.60 16.13
C LYS A 137 0.54 11.61 15.64
N LEU A 138 0.57 11.31 14.34
CA LEU A 138 1.60 10.45 13.74
C LEU A 138 2.98 11.15 13.74
N VAL A 139 3.02 12.46 13.91
CA VAL A 139 4.25 13.23 14.09
C VAL A 139 4.76 13.02 15.52
N GLY A 140 5.95 12.42 15.66
CA GLY A 140 6.59 12.13 16.95
C GLY A 140 6.53 10.67 17.41
N VAL A 141 5.71 9.82 16.78
CA VAL A 141 5.63 8.37 17.07
C VAL A 141 6.74 7.57 16.35
N GLY A 142 7.38 8.17 15.34
CA GLY A 142 8.43 7.53 14.54
C GLY A 142 9.80 7.34 15.23
N GLY A 143 9.90 7.57 16.54
CA GLY A 143 11.16 7.49 17.29
C GLY A 143 10.96 7.17 18.75
N ASN A 144 10.51 5.96 19.09
CA ASN A 144 10.90 5.22 20.28
C ASN A 144 10.07 3.94 20.38
N LYS A 145 10.67 2.81 20.02
CA LYS A 145 10.48 1.60 20.82
C LYS A 145 11.77 1.45 21.59
N ASP A 146 11.77 1.96 22.82
CA ASP A 146 12.49 1.40 23.95
C ASP A 146 11.97 2.06 25.23
N ASN A 147 11.69 1.20 26.21
CA ASN A 147 11.36 1.45 27.61
C ASN A 147 9.92 1.84 27.97
N ASP A 148 9.15 0.78 28.20
CA ASP A 148 8.28 0.67 29.38
C ASP A 148 9.01 1.16 30.66
N GLY A 149 8.33 1.98 31.47
CA GLY A 149 8.65 2.14 32.89
C GLY A 149 8.72 3.56 33.42
N ALA A 150 7.97 3.77 34.51
CA ALA A 150 8.06 4.85 35.49
C ALA A 150 7.41 6.20 35.13
N GLY A 151 6.27 6.44 35.78
CA GLY A 151 5.60 7.74 35.79
C GLY A 151 6.40 8.82 36.51
N SER A 152 6.01 10.08 36.28
CA SER A 152 6.32 11.17 37.19
C SER A 152 5.29 12.28 37.05
N SER A 153 4.36 12.32 37.99
CA SER A 153 3.46 13.45 38.26
C SER A 153 4.27 14.73 38.48
N ARG A 154 4.15 15.73 37.60
CA ARG A 154 4.66 17.08 37.87
C ARG A 154 3.60 17.91 38.59
N LYS A 155 3.74 17.95 39.92
CA LYS A 155 3.07 18.89 40.82
C LYS A 155 3.66 20.29 40.56
N ARG A 156 2.83 21.26 40.21
CA ARG A 156 3.22 22.68 40.13
C ARG A 156 3.44 23.20 41.55
N GLN A 157 4.67 23.63 41.87
CA GLN A 157 4.91 24.51 43.01
C GLN A 157 5.02 25.95 42.47
N ARG A 158 4.27 26.84 43.12
CA ARG A 158 4.28 28.28 42.89
C ARG A 158 5.56 28.85 43.51
N GLU A 159 6.19 29.78 42.80
CA GLU A 159 7.24 30.65 43.32
C GLU A 159 6.55 31.73 44.17
N ASP A 160 6.88 31.78 45.46
CA ASP A 160 6.64 32.95 46.30
C ASP A 160 7.94 33.77 46.29
N ILE A 161 7.80 35.03 45.89
CA ILE A 161 8.84 36.06 45.83
C ILE A 161 8.77 36.82 47.15
N ASP A 162 9.89 36.90 47.86
CA ASP A 162 10.20 37.96 48.83
C ASP A 162 11.28 38.88 48.24
#